data_AF-A0A383FKV1-F1
#
_entry.id   AF-A0A383FKV1-F1
#
_cell.length_a   1.000
_cell.length_b   1.000
_cell.length_c   1.000
_cell.angle_alpha   90.00
_cell.angle_beta   90.00
_cell.angle_gamma   90.00
#
_symmetry.space_group_name_H-M   'P 1'
#
loop_
_entity.id
_entity.type
_entity.pdbx_description
1 polymer ?
#
loop_
_entity_poly.entity_id
_entity_poly.type
_entity_poly.pdbx_seq_one_letter_code
_entity_poly.pdbx_strand_id
1 'polypeptide(L)' 'MTNNTNDTNITSIKIDPRIPEGRKALRLMVVPTKALIATLGLPAKENRPYYSKAALCLMAVDAGLTPRDFM' A
#
# COMPACT_ATOMS: atom_id res chain seq x y z
N MET A 1 9.89 -1.27 -37.09
CA MET A 1 10.45 -2.27 -36.16
C MET A 1 9.29 -2.78 -35.31
N THR A 2 8.85 -4.00 -35.58
CA THR A 2 7.64 -4.61 -34.99
C THR A 2 7.87 -5.06 -33.55
N ASN A 3 6.91 -4.69 -32.70
CA ASN A 3 6.32 -5.39 -31.55
C ASN A 3 7.24 -5.90 -30.43
N ASN A 4 6.95 -5.46 -29.21
CA ASN A 4 6.79 -6.40 -28.09
C ASN A 4 5.79 -5.85 -27.06
N THR A 5 4.58 -6.39 -27.12
CA THR A 5 3.67 -6.56 -25.98
C THR A 5 4.36 -7.46 -24.95
N ASN A 6 3.94 -7.38 -23.67
CA ASN A 6 4.33 -8.18 -22.49
C ASN A 6 5.46 -7.49 -21.70
N ASP A 7 5.19 -6.81 -20.58
CA ASP A 7 4.59 -7.39 -19.38
C ASP A 7 3.66 -6.41 -18.66
N THR A 8 2.36 -6.70 -18.64
CA THR A 8 1.51 -6.36 -17.50
C THR A 8 1.96 -7.21 -16.30
N ASN A 9 3.14 -6.91 -15.77
CA ASN A 9 3.47 -7.27 -14.40
C ASN A 9 2.50 -6.44 -13.56
N ILE A 10 1.51 -7.06 -12.93
CA ILE A 10 0.76 -6.41 -11.84
C ILE A 10 1.80 -6.22 -10.73
N THR A 11 2.53 -5.13 -10.89
CA THR A 11 3.81 -4.86 -10.27
C THR A 11 3.62 -4.88 -8.78
N SER A 12 4.40 -5.71 -8.10
CA SER A 12 4.58 -5.64 -6.66
C SER A 12 4.87 -4.18 -6.30
N ILE A 13 3.88 -3.46 -5.75
CA ILE A 13 4.05 -2.07 -5.34
C ILE A 13 5.19 -2.04 -4.33
N LYS A 14 6.25 -1.27 -4.62
CA LYS A 14 7.42 -1.08 -3.75
C LYS A 14 7.39 0.32 -3.17
N ILE A 15 7.77 0.44 -1.90
CA ILE A 15 7.90 1.74 -1.23
C ILE A 15 9.27 2.35 -1.60
N ASP A 16 9.28 3.57 -2.14
CA ASP A 16 10.51 4.31 -2.41
C ASP A 16 10.94 5.15 -1.18
N PRO A 17 12.03 4.79 -0.45
CA PRO A 17 12.49 5.54 0.71
C PRO A 17 13.01 6.95 0.39
N ARG A 18 13.28 7.26 -0.88
CA ARG A 18 13.91 8.53 -1.29
C ARG A 18 12.91 9.69 -1.29
N ILE A 19 11.61 9.41 -1.41
CA ILE A 19 10.55 10.42 -1.39
C ILE A 19 9.88 10.51 0.00
N PRO A 20 9.34 11.68 0.39
CA PRO A 20 8.68 11.87 1.68
C PRO A 20 7.55 10.86 1.94
N GLU A 21 6.73 10.57 0.94
CA GLU A 21 5.57 9.69 1.01
C GLU A 21 6.00 8.25 1.30
N GLY A 22 7.07 7.79 0.64
CA GLY A 22 7.60 6.46 0.88
C GLY A 22 8.27 6.35 2.24
N ARG A 23 8.94 7.38 2.76
CA ARG A 23 9.40 7.40 4.16
C ARG A 23 8.24 7.30 5.14
N LYS A 24 7.14 8.02 4.90
CA LYS A 24 5.92 7.92 5.71
C LYS A 24 5.35 6.50 5.65
N ALA A 25 5.28 5.90 4.46
CA ALA A 25 4.76 4.55 4.29
C ALA A 25 5.65 3.49 4.97
N LEU A 26 6.97 3.65 4.95
CA LEU A 26 7.88 2.78 5.69
C LEU A 26 7.62 2.80 7.20
N ARG A 27 7.28 3.97 7.77
CA ARG A 27 6.92 4.06 9.20
C ARG A 27 5.65 3.29 9.54
N LEU A 28 4.77 3.06 8.57
CA LEU A 28 3.53 2.27 8.74
C LEU A 28 3.74 0.76 8.56
N MET A 29 4.93 0.30 8.14
CA MET A 29 5.20 -1.13 7.96
C MET A 29 5.08 -1.96 9.25
N VAL A 30 5.27 -1.32 10.41
CA VAL A 30 5.11 -1.95 11.73
C VAL A 30 3.64 -2.19 12.12
N VAL A 31 2.71 -1.46 11.50
CA VAL A 31 1.27 -1.57 11.80
C VAL A 31 0.77 -2.93 11.29
N PRO A 32 -0.09 -3.67 12.01
CA PRO A 32 -0.67 -4.91 11.49
C PRO A 32 -1.51 -4.68 10.23
N THR A 33 -1.46 -5.61 9.27
CA THR A 33 -2.24 -5.51 8.01
C THR A 33 -3.75 -5.40 8.26
N LYS A 34 -4.27 -6.12 9.26
CA LYS A 34 -5.67 -6.04 9.66
C LYS A 34 -6.06 -4.63 10.12
N ALA A 35 -5.18 -3.95 10.85
CA ALA A 35 -5.42 -2.59 11.31
C ALA A 35 -5.44 -1.60 10.13
N LEU A 36 -4.47 -1.70 9.20
CA LEU A 36 -4.48 -0.89 7.97
C LEU A 36 -5.80 -1.04 7.20
N ILE A 37 -6.26 -2.28 6.99
CA ILE A 37 -7.52 -2.57 6.30
C ILE A 37 -8.71 -1.92 7.01
N ALA A 38 -8.78 -2.06 8.33
CA ALA A 38 -9.89 -1.54 9.13
C ALA A 38 -9.93 0.00 9.11
N THR A 39 -8.80 0.66 9.37
CA THR A 39 -8.72 2.13 9.38
C THR A 39 -8.95 2.74 7.99
N LEU A 40 -8.51 2.06 6.93
CA LEU A 40 -8.80 2.46 5.54
C LEU A 40 -10.26 2.19 5.13
N GLY A 41 -11.07 1.53 5.95
CA GLY A 41 -12.45 1.18 5.62
C GLY A 41 -12.57 0.21 4.44
N LEU A 42 -11.54 -0.61 4.19
CA LEU A 42 -11.55 -1.53 3.05
C LEU A 42 -12.51 -2.70 3.32
N PRO A 43 -13.36 -3.09 2.34
CA PRO A 43 -14.31 -4.19 2.52
C PRO A 43 -13.58 -5.53 2.69
N ALA A 44 -14.27 -6.59 3.13
CA ALA A 44 -13.66 -7.90 3.38
C ALA A 44 -12.83 -8.43 2.20
N LYS A 45 -11.87 -9.33 2.46
CA LYS A 45 -10.86 -9.76 1.47
C LYS A 45 -11.50 -10.32 0.19
N GLU A 46 -12.60 -11.05 0.33
CA GLU A 46 -13.41 -11.61 -0.75
C GLU A 46 -14.07 -10.56 -1.65
N ASN A 47 -14.28 -9.34 -1.15
CA ASN A 47 -14.98 -8.25 -1.82
C ASN A 47 -14.06 -7.10 -2.23
N ARG A 48 -12.73 -7.32 -2.29
CA ARG A 48 -11.77 -6.34 -2.78
C ARG A 48 -10.63 -6.97 -3.56
N PRO A 49 -9.95 -6.20 -4.42
CA PRO A 49 -8.66 -6.62 -4.96
C PRO A 49 -7.65 -6.96 -3.86
N TYR A 50 -6.73 -7.87 -4.15
CA TYR A 50 -5.59 -8.11 -3.27
C TYR A 50 -4.68 -6.88 -3.27
N TYR A 51 -4.35 -6.39 -2.07
CA TYR A 51 -3.36 -5.34 -1.88
C TYR A 51 -2.17 -5.88 -1.09
N SER A 52 -0.96 -5.64 -1.62
CA SER A 52 0.26 -5.94 -0.87
C SER A 52 0.36 -5.05 0.36
N LYS A 53 1.21 -5.44 1.31
CA LYS A 53 1.48 -4.63 2.51
C LYS A 53 1.92 -3.21 2.17
N ALA A 54 2.83 -3.10 1.20
CA ALA A 54 3.35 -1.82 0.72
C ALA A 54 2.25 -0.93 0.13
N ALA A 55 1.33 -1.53 -0.65
CA ALA A 55 0.20 -0.81 -1.22
C ALA A 55 -0.72 -0.24 -0.13
N LEU A 56 -1.03 -1.05 0.91
CA LEU A 56 -1.84 -0.59 2.04
C LEU A 56 -1.17 0.54 2.82
N CYS A 57 0.14 0.49 3.02
CA CYS A 57 0.88 1.58 3.67
C CYS A 57 0.84 2.87 2.84
N LEU A 58 0.97 2.78 1.51
CA LEU A 58 0.90 3.95 0.63
C LEU A 58 -0.51 4.55 0.59
N MET A 59 -1.56 3.72 0.54
CA MET A 59 -2.96 4.19 0.66
C MET A 59 -3.20 4.89 1.99
N ALA A 60 -2.65 4.35 3.09
CA ALA A 60 -2.77 4.98 4.40
C ALA A 60 -2.09 6.36 4.44
N VAL A 61 -0.92 6.51 3.81
CA VAL A 61 -0.26 7.82 3.68
C VAL A 61 -1.08 8.79 2.83
N ASP A 62 -1.65 8.31 1.72
CA ASP A 62 -2.52 9.12 0.84
C ASP A 62 -3.78 9.60 1.58
N ALA A 63 -4.34 8.76 2.47
CA ALA A 63 -5.42 9.09 3.38
C ALA A 63 -5.01 9.97 4.57
N GLY A 64 -3.74 10.40 4.65
CA GLY A 64 -3.23 11.25 5.73
C GLY A 64 -2.95 10.53 7.05
N LEU A 65 -2.99 9.20 7.07
CA LEU A 65 -2.77 8.40 8.28
C LEU A 65 -1.30 8.33 8.66
N THR A 66 -1.07 8.25 9.96
CA THR A 66 0.22 8.17 10.62
C THR A 66 0.25 6.98 11.59
N PRO A 67 1.42 6.56 12.10
CA PRO A 67 1.48 5.47 13.07
C PRO A 67 0.64 5.70 14.34
N ARG A 68 0.32 6.95 14.69
CA ARG A 68 -0.50 7.29 15.86
C ARG A 68 -1.96 6.89 15.71
N ASP A 69 -2.45 6.77 14.48
CA ASP A 69 -3.83 6.40 14.17
C ASP A 69 -4.10 4.89 14.34
N PHE A 70 -3.07 4.14 14.76
CA PHE A 70 -3.12 2.68 14.94
C PHE A 70 -2.67 2.23 16.35
N MET A 71 -2.52 3.18 17.27
CA MET A 71 -2.15 2.94 18.68
C MET A 71 -3.38 2.77 19.57
#